data_AF-A0A7I7UCT5-F1
#
_entry.id   AF-A0A7I7UCT5-F1
#
_cell.length_a   1.000
_cell.length_b   1.000
_cell.length_c   1.000
_cell.angle_alpha   90.00
_cell.angle_beta   90.00
_cell.angle_gamma   90.00
#
_symmetry.space_group_name_H-M   'P 1'
#
loop_
_entity.id
_entity.type
_entity.pdbx_description
1 polymer ?
#
loop_
_entity_poly.entity_id
_entity_poly.type
_entity_poly.pdbx_seq_one_letter_code
_entity_poly.pdbx_strand_id
1 'polypeptide(L)'
;MTTLSTVSPRGRMAAPSVRPVVVYGRRWCALTQMVRRYLDRSAIPYRYVDLDQHPEVHSQLAWMTGGRVVNPVVDVGGRLLVQPSIGELQWSLRRGGRR
;
A
#
# COMPACT_ATOMS: atom_id res chain seq x y z
N MET A 1 19.54 50.23 17.44
CA MET A 1 18.56 49.47 18.27
C MET A 1 17.36 49.21 17.37
N THR A 2 17.00 48.01 16.92
CA THR A 2 17.11 46.66 17.51
C THR A 2 16.84 45.60 16.42
N THR A 3 17.77 44.65 16.34
CA THR A 3 17.73 43.23 15.86
C THR A 3 16.97 42.82 14.59
N LEU A 4 17.76 42.36 13.61
CA LEU A 4 17.42 41.28 12.67
C LEU A 4 17.17 39.97 13.44
N SER A 5 15.99 39.36 13.30
CA SER A 5 15.74 37.99 13.76
C SER A 5 15.80 37.01 12.60
N THR A 6 16.93 36.32 12.52
CA THR A 6 17.20 35.10 11.75
C THR A 6 16.20 34.01 12.11
N VAL A 7 15.26 33.70 11.20
CA VAL A 7 14.55 32.40 11.24
C VAL A 7 15.38 31.40 10.45
N SER A 8 16.06 30.53 11.18
CA SER A 8 16.85 29.40 10.69
C SER A 8 15.98 28.45 9.83
N PRO A 9 16.41 28.02 8.64
CA PRO A 9 15.72 27.01 7.85
C PRO A 9 16.10 25.64 8.42
N ARG A 10 15.61 25.31 9.62
CA ARG A 10 15.73 23.93 10.10
C ARG A 10 14.87 23.06 9.18
N GLY A 11 15.57 22.27 8.37
CA GLY A 11 15.01 21.48 7.30
C GLY A 11 13.83 20.64 7.78
N ARG A 12 12.73 20.75 7.04
CA ARG A 12 11.86 19.60 6.85
C ARG A 12 12.72 18.54 6.16
N MET A 13 13.37 17.69 6.94
CA MET A 13 13.75 16.38 6.42
C MET A 13 12.44 15.77 5.94
N ALA A 14 12.27 15.68 4.62
CA ALA A 14 11.16 14.93 4.05
C ALA A 14 11.24 13.54 4.70
N ALA A 15 10.19 13.18 5.45
CA ALA A 15 10.06 11.81 5.93
C ALA A 15 10.26 10.89 4.73
N PRO A 16 10.95 9.74 4.87
CA PRO A 16 11.07 8.80 3.77
C PRO A 16 9.67 8.57 3.20
N SER A 17 9.51 8.79 1.89
CA SER A 17 8.24 8.67 1.20
C SER A 17 7.86 7.18 1.14
N VAL A 18 7.31 6.69 2.26
CA VAL A 18 6.75 5.34 2.33
C VAL A 18 5.65 5.28 1.27
N ARG A 19 5.83 4.43 0.26
CA ARG A 19 4.81 4.26 -0.77
C ARG A 19 3.54 3.73 -0.12
N PRO A 20 2.37 4.30 -0.43
CA PRO A 20 1.12 3.80 0.10
C PRO A 20 0.93 2.35 -0.37
N VAL A 21 0.53 1.50 0.57
CA VAL A 21 0.15 0.11 0.31
C VAL A 21 -1.34 -0.03 0.58
N VAL A 22 -2.09 -0.57 -0.37
CA VAL A 22 -3.51 -0.90 -0.19
C VAL A 22 -3.71 -2.37 -0.49
N VAL A 23 -4.32 -3.10 0.45
CA VAL A 23 -4.70 -4.50 0.29
C VAL A 23 -6.20 -4.57 0.11
N TYR A 24 -6.64 -5.03 -1.06
CA TYR A 24 -8.02 -5.33 -1.37
C TYR A 24 -8.23 -6.84 -1.23
N GLY A 25 -9.19 -7.24 -0.41
CA GLY A 25 -9.51 -8.64 -0.26
C GLY A 25 -10.65 -8.88 0.71
N ARG A 26 -10.94 -10.14 0.97
CA ARG A 26 -12.00 -10.55 1.90
C ARG A 26 -11.41 -11.16 3.16
N ARG A 27 -12.05 -10.95 4.30
CA ARG A 27 -11.54 -11.38 5.61
C ARG A 27 -11.37 -12.90 5.70
N TRP A 28 -12.25 -13.67 5.07
CA TRP A 28 -12.21 -15.13 5.09
C TRP A 28 -11.14 -15.75 4.17
N CYS A 29 -10.51 -14.96 3.29
CA CYS A 29 -9.55 -15.48 2.31
C CYS A 29 -8.15 -15.70 2.95
N ALA A 30 -7.68 -16.95 2.95
CA ALA A 30 -6.39 -17.33 3.52
C ALA A 30 -5.20 -16.54 2.92
N LEU A 31 -5.16 -16.36 1.59
CA LEU A 31 -4.09 -15.59 0.93
C LEU A 31 -4.12 -14.11 1.32
N THR A 32 -5.31 -13.54 1.50
CA THR A 32 -5.46 -12.15 1.99
C THR A 32 -4.90 -12.03 3.40
N GLN A 33 -5.20 -12.99 4.28
CA GLN A 33 -4.67 -13.03 5.64
C GLN A 33 -3.14 -13.22 5.65
N MET A 34 -2.59 -14.05 4.77
CA MET A 34 -1.14 -14.26 4.65
C MET A 34 -0.41 -12.96 4.26
N VAL A 35 -0.92 -12.23 3.26
CA VAL A 35 -0.35 -10.93 2.84
C VAL A 35 -0.42 -9.92 3.99
N ARG A 36 -1.57 -9.79 4.64
CA ARG A 36 -1.76 -8.87 5.78
C ARG A 36 -0.80 -9.18 6.92
N ARG A 37 -0.72 -10.45 7.33
CA ARG A 37 0.19 -10.91 8.39
C ARG A 37 1.66 -10.64 8.04
N TYR A 38 2.04 -10.76 6.77
CA TYR A 38 3.39 -10.42 6.33
C TYR A 38 3.68 -8.92 6.48
N LEU A 39 2.74 -8.05 6.05
CA LEU A 39 2.87 -6.60 6.20
C LEU A 39 2.89 -6.17 7.68
N ASP A 40 1.98 -6.73 8.50
CA ASP A 40 1.91 -6.49 9.94
C ASP A 40 3.24 -6.84 10.63
N ARG A 41 3.79 -8.04 10.36
CA ARG A 41 5.07 -8.51 10.91
C ARG A 41 6.28 -7.72 10.44
N SER A 42 6.19 -7.15 9.24
CA SER A 42 7.25 -6.33 8.66
C SER A 42 7.13 -4.85 9.06
N ALA A 43 6.15 -4.51 9.92
CA ALA A 43 5.82 -3.14 10.31
C ALA A 43 5.60 -2.19 9.11
N ILE A 44 5.05 -2.73 8.01
CA ILE A 44 4.73 -1.95 6.81
C ILE A 44 3.31 -1.44 6.96
N PRO A 45 3.08 -0.12 7.05
CA PRO A 45 1.73 0.42 7.12
C PRO A 45 1.00 0.16 5.80
N TYR A 46 -0.25 -0.28 5.89
CA TYR A 46 -1.13 -0.47 4.74
C TYR A 46 -2.58 -0.13 5.10
N ARG A 47 -3.36 0.24 4.09
CA ARG A 47 -4.81 0.30 4.18
C ARG A 47 -5.38 -1.06 3.77
N TYR A 48 -6.29 -1.61 4.58
CA TYR A 48 -7.09 -2.77 4.18
C TYR A 48 -8.46 -2.31 3.69
N VAL A 49 -8.90 -2.82 2.54
CA VAL A 49 -10.24 -2.62 2.00
C VAL A 49 -10.93 -3.98 1.92
N ASP A 50 -11.99 -4.13 2.70
CA ASP A 50 -12.79 -5.34 2.74
C ASP A 50 -13.82 -5.35 1.61
N LEU A 51 -13.63 -6.22 0.63
CA LEU A 51 -14.48 -6.27 -0.56
C LEU A 51 -15.90 -6.77 -0.27
N ASP A 52 -16.14 -7.41 0.88
CA ASP A 52 -17.49 -7.79 1.29
C ASP A 52 -18.30 -6.57 1.81
N GLN A 53 -17.60 -5.49 2.22
CA GLN A 53 -18.22 -4.26 2.71
C GLN A 53 -18.22 -3.12 1.67
N HIS A 54 -17.45 -3.28 0.59
CA HIS A 54 -17.22 -2.27 -0.45
C HIS A 54 -17.46 -2.85 -1.86
N PRO A 55 -18.71 -3.20 -2.22
CA PRO A 55 -19.04 -3.77 -3.53
C PRO A 55 -18.67 -2.86 -4.70
N GLU A 56 -18.71 -1.54 -4.50
CA GLU A 56 -18.27 -0.54 -5.49
C GLU A 56 -16.79 -0.69 -5.85
N VAL A 57 -15.93 -0.98 -4.86
CA VAL A 57 -14.50 -1.19 -5.07
C VAL A 57 -14.24 -2.50 -5.80
N HIS A 58 -15.02 -3.55 -5.50
CA HIS A 58 -14.95 -4.82 -6.22
C HIS A 58 -15.22 -4.62 -7.72
N SER A 59 -16.27 -3.87 -8.08
CA SER A 59 -16.62 -3.59 -9.47
C SER A 59 -15.51 -2.83 -10.20
N GLN A 60 -14.92 -1.82 -9.56
CA GLN A 60 -13.78 -1.09 -10.11
C GLN A 60 -12.57 -2.01 -10.33
N LEU A 61 -12.22 -2.83 -9.34
CA LEU A 61 -11.13 -3.79 -9.44
C LEU A 61 -11.37 -4.80 -10.55
N ALA A 62 -12.59 -5.33 -10.68
CA ALA A 62 -12.94 -6.25 -11.76
C ALA A 62 -12.65 -5.62 -13.12
N TRP A 63 -13.02 -4.35 -13.31
CA TRP A 63 -12.74 -3.61 -14.54
C TRP A 63 -11.24 -3.47 -14.80
N MET A 64 -10.45 -3.16 -13.76
CA MET A 64 -8.99 -3.02 -13.85
C MET A 64 -8.25 -4.35 -14.04
N THR A 65 -8.80 -5.47 -13.58
CA THR A 65 -8.16 -6.80 -13.63
C THR A 65 -8.71 -7.72 -14.71
N GLY A 66 -9.55 -7.23 -15.63
CA GLY A 66 -10.05 -8.02 -16.77
C GLY A 66 -11.26 -8.91 -16.47
N GLY A 67 -12.10 -8.51 -15.52
CA GLY A 67 -13.46 -9.04 -15.30
C GLY A 67 -13.64 -9.92 -14.06
N ARG A 68 -12.57 -10.53 -13.53
CA ARG A 68 -12.64 -11.33 -12.29
C ARG A 68 -11.65 -10.81 -11.26
N VAL A 69 -12.15 -10.53 -10.06
CA VAL A 69 -11.32 -10.18 -8.91
C VAL A 69 -10.90 -11.46 -8.21
N VAL A 70 -9.59 -11.66 -8.12
CA VAL A 70 -8.96 -12.73 -7.33
C VAL A 70 -8.25 -12.08 -6.15
N ASN A 71 -8.55 -12.57 -4.94
CA ASN A 71 -8.05 -11.97 -3.71
C ASN A 71 -6.73 -12.62 -3.26
N PRO A 72 -5.79 -11.85 -2.69
CA PRO A 72 -5.82 -10.39 -2.55
C PRO A 72 -5.35 -9.69 -3.83
N VAL A 73 -5.82 -8.46 -4.05
CA VAL A 73 -5.15 -7.50 -4.93
C VAL A 73 -4.39 -6.51 -4.05
N VAL A 74 -3.14 -6.21 -4.38
CA VAL A 74 -2.30 -5.29 -3.61
C VAL A 74 -1.84 -4.14 -4.49
N ASP A 75 -2.18 -2.91 -4.13
CA ASP A 75 -1.60 -1.71 -4.72
C ASP A 75 -0.35 -1.30 -3.94
N VAL A 76 0.78 -1.18 -4.63
CA VAL A 76 2.03 -0.66 -4.08
C VAL A 76 2.42 0.61 -4.83
N GLY A 77 1.99 1.76 -4.30
CA GLY A 77 2.27 3.09 -4.88
C GLY A 77 1.84 3.24 -6.34
N GLY A 78 0.64 2.77 -6.68
CA GLY A 78 0.04 2.82 -8.02
C GLY A 78 0.26 1.55 -8.86
N ARG A 79 1.00 0.56 -8.36
CA ARG A 79 1.22 -0.72 -9.06
C ARG A 79 0.34 -1.80 -8.45
N LEU A 80 -0.65 -2.26 -9.21
CA LEU A 80 -1.49 -3.39 -8.82
C LEU A 80 -0.78 -4.72 -9.00
N LEU A 81 -0.85 -5.55 -7.96
CA LEU A 81 -0.41 -6.94 -7.92
C LEU A 81 -1.63 -7.82 -7.68
N VAL A 82 -1.91 -8.74 -8.59
CA VAL A 82 -3.03 -9.69 -8.43
C VAL A 82 -2.50 -10.98 -7.81
N GLN A 83 -3.02 -11.35 -6.65
CA GLN A 83 -2.65 -12.53 -5.86
C GLN A 83 -1.12 -12.74 -5.75
N PRO A 84 -0.34 -11.72 -5.33
CA PRO A 84 1.11 -11.81 -5.34
C PRO A 84 1.62 -12.88 -4.38
N SER A 85 2.71 -13.52 -4.76
CA SER A 85 3.57 -14.22 -3.80
C SER A 85 4.22 -13.21 -2.82
N ILE A 86 4.65 -13.70 -1.66
CA ILE A 86 5.39 -12.85 -0.69
C ILE A 86 6.67 -12.29 -1.31
N GLY A 87 7.36 -13.06 -2.16
CA GLY A 87 8.56 -12.63 -2.87
C GLY A 87 8.29 -11.49 -3.86
N GLU A 88 7.20 -11.57 -4.64
CA GLU A 88 6.81 -10.48 -5.55
C GLU A 88 6.39 -9.22 -4.80
N LEU A 89 5.66 -9.37 -3.69
CA LEU A 89 5.29 -8.25 -2.83
C LEU A 89 6.54 -7.58 -2.25
N GLN A 90 7.46 -8.35 -1.68
CA GLN A 90 8.76 -7.88 -1.18
C GLN A 90 9.53 -7.11 -2.24
N TRP A 91 9.61 -7.68 -3.44
CA TRP A 91 10.31 -7.08 -4.56
C TRP A 91 9.70 -5.74 -4.97
N SER A 92 8.37 -5.67 -5.03
CA SER A 92 7.63 -4.44 -5.36
C SER A 92 7.84 -3.36 -4.28
N LEU A 93 7.81 -3.74 -3.01
CA LEU A 93 8.05 -2.83 -1.88
C LEU A 93 9.48 -2.26 -1.90
N ARG A 94 10.50 -3.09 -2.18
CA ARG A 94 11.91 -2.66 -2.24
C ARG A 94 12.23 -1.71 -3.39
N ARG A 95 11.57 -1.88 -4.54
CA ARG A 95 11.72 -0.96 -5.68
C ARG A 95 11.02 0.38 -5.45
N GLY A 96 10.21 0.48 -4.40
CA GLY A 96 9.48 1.68 -4.05
C GLY A 96 10.34 2.86 -3.60
N GLY A 97 11.53 2.60 -3.04
CA GLY A 97 12.39 3.60 -2.39
C GLY A 97 13.35 4.38 -3.30
N ARG A 98 13.16 4.34 -4.63
CA ARG A 98 13.98 5.11 -5.58
C ARG A 98 13.08 5.88 -6.54
N ARG A 99 12.70 7.10 -6.16
CA ARG A 99 12.33 8.16 -7.10
C ARG A 99 12.51 9.50 -6.42
#